data_AF-A0A944TYX3-F1
#
_entry.id   AF-A0A944TYX3-F1
#
_cell.length_a   1.000
_cell.length_b   1.000
_cell.length_c   1.000
_cell.angle_alpha   90.00
_cell.angle_beta   90.00
_cell.angle_gamma   90.00
#
_symmetry.space_group_name_H-M   'P 1'
#
loop_
_entity.id
_entity.type
_entity.pdbx_description
1 polymer ?
#
loop_
_entity_poly.entity_id
_entity_poly.type
_entity_poly.pdbx_seq_one_letter_code
_entity_poly.pdbx_strand_id
1 'polypeptide(L)' 'EVSGPVDNVLGQLIGGIQSGMGYLGARSLPELRKRARYIRVSPAGQRESATHDIVELKTGAGQ' A
#
# COMPACT_ATOMS: atom_id res chain seq x y z
N GLU A 1 16.29 -12.13 -8.47
CA GLU A 1 15.83 -10.89 -7.83
C GLU A 1 16.24 -10.94 -6.37
N VAL A 2 16.95 -9.94 -5.86
CA VAL A 2 17.32 -9.87 -4.44
C VAL A 2 16.39 -8.84 -3.79
N SER A 3 15.44 -9.33 -3.00
CA SER A 3 14.71 -8.46 -2.07
C SER A 3 15.69 -7.92 -1.04
N GLY A 4 15.56 -6.64 -0.68
CA GLY A 4 16.41 -6.02 0.36
C GLY A 4 16.33 -6.77 1.70
N PRO A 5 17.10 -6.33 2.71
CA PRO A 5 17.09 -6.94 4.04
C PRO A 5 15.67 -7.20 4.56
N VAL A 6 15.47 -8.34 5.21
CA VAL A 6 14.15 -8.79 5.69
C VAL A 6 13.48 -7.71 6.54
N ASP A 7 14.25 -7.04 7.40
CA ASP A 7 13.76 -5.96 8.27
C ASP A 7 13.16 -4.78 7.47
N ASN A 8 13.75 -4.44 6.32
CA ASN A 8 13.24 -3.37 5.46
C ASN A 8 11.91 -3.76 4.83
N VAL A 9 11.80 -5.01 4.36
CA VAL A 9 10.55 -5.53 3.77
C VAL A 9 9.46 -5.59 4.84
N LEU A 10 9.78 -6.08 6.04
CA LEU A 10 8.84 -6.12 7.17
C LEU A 10 8.38 -4.71 7.56
N GLY A 11 9.29 -3.73 7.61
CA GLY A 11 8.95 -2.34 7.89
C GLY A 11 7.94 -1.76 6.89
N GLN A 12 8.13 -2.02 5.59
CA GLN A 12 7.19 -1.59 4.55
C GLN A 12 5.81 -2.24 4.68
N LEU A 13 5.77 -3.55 4.95
CA LEU A 13 4.52 -4.28 5.14
C LEU A 13 3.75 -3.79 6.37
N ILE A 14 4.44 -3.58 7.49
CA ILE A 14 3.84 -3.06 8.72
C ILE A 14 3.32 -1.64 8.48
N GLY A 15 4.12 -0.77 7.85
CA GLY A 15 3.72 0.60 7.52
C GLY A 15 2.49 0.67 6.62
N GLY A 16 2.41 -0.21 5.61
CA GLY A 16 1.25 -0.33 4.73
C GLY A 16 -0.03 -0.73 5.49
N ILE A 17 0.05 -1.71 6.39
CA ILE A 17 -1.08 -2.13 7.21
C ILE A 17 -1.54 -1.00 8.15
N GLN A 18 -0.59 -0.32 8.81
CA GLN A 18 -0.89 0.79 9.71
C GLN A 18 -1.55 1.98 8.98
N SER A 19 -1.09 2.29 7.77
CA SER A 19 -1.71 3.30 6.90
C SER A 19 -3.18 2.94 6.59
N GLY A 20 -3.43 1.69 6.19
CA GLY A 20 -4.78 1.16 5.99
C GLY A 20 -5.67 1.24 7.24
N MET A 21 -5.11 0.87 8.40
CA MET A 21 -5.79 0.99 9.69
C MET A 21 -6.17 2.45 10.01
N GLY A 22 -5.31 3.42 9.66
CA GLY A 22 -5.57 4.85 9.78
C GLY A 22 -6.78 5.30 8.96
N TYR A 23 -6.87 4.92 7.69
CA TYR A 23 -8.01 5.25 6.81
C TYR A 23 -9.35 4.75 7.34
N LEU A 24 -9.36 3.60 8.03
CA LEU A 24 -10.56 3.00 8.62
C LEU A 24 -10.78 3.38 10.10
N GLY A 25 -9.87 4.18 10.67
CA GLY A 25 -9.88 4.56 12.09
C GLY A 25 -9.74 3.38 13.06
N ALA A 26 -9.19 2.25 12.61
CA ALA A 26 -9.04 1.04 13.42
C ALA A 26 -7.75 1.08 14.25
N ARG A 27 -7.85 0.86 15.57
CA ARG A 27 -6.71 0.81 16.50
C ARG A 27 -6.13 -0.59 16.65
N SER A 28 -6.82 -1.61 16.14
CA SER A 28 -6.38 -3.01 16.21
C SER A 28 -6.81 -3.81 14.97
N LEU A 29 -6.16 -4.96 14.73
CA LEU A 29 -6.51 -5.85 13.61
C LEU A 29 -7.95 -6.42 13.69
N PRO A 30 -8.48 -6.80 14.88
CA PRO A 30 -9.89 -7.19 15.00
C PRO A 30 -10.85 -6.06 14.63
N GLU A 31 -10.53 -4.82 15.02
CA GLU A 31 -11.34 -3.64 14.69
C GLU A 31 -11.27 -3.32 13.19
N LEU A 32 -10.10 -3.47 12.56
CA LEU A 32 -9.93 -3.35 11.11
C LEU A 32 -10.85 -4.34 10.39
N ARG A 33 -10.82 -5.61 10.78
CA ARG A 33 -11.67 -6.67 10.19
C ARG A 33 -13.15 -6.39 10.39
N LYS A 34 -13.55 -5.84 11.55
CA LYS A 34 -14.95 -5.51 11.86
C LYS A 34 -15.45 -4.29 11.08
N ARG A 35 -14.59 -3.30 10.82
CA ARG A 35 -14.96 -2.04 10.16
C ARG A 35 -14.75 -2.04 8.65
N ALA A 36 -13.95 -2.95 8.13
CA ALA A 36 -13.66 -3.05 6.71
C ALA A 36 -14.93 -3.20 5.87
N ARG A 37 -15.12 -2.28 4.93
CA ARG A 37 -16.14 -2.36 3.89
C ARG A 37 -15.46 -2.34 2.54
N TYR A 38 -15.89 -3.23 1.67
CA TYR A 38 -15.34 -3.38 0.33
C TYR A 38 -16.39 -3.02 -0.71
N ILE A 39 -15.91 -2.56 -1.86
CA ILE A 39 -16.72 -2.31 -3.04
C ILE A 39 -16.11 -3.04 -4.23
N ARG A 40 -16.92 -3.35 -5.24
CA ARG A 40 -16.42 -3.89 -6.50
C ARG A 40 -15.92 -2.75 -7.38
N VAL A 41 -14.75 -2.94 -7.96
CA VAL A 41 -14.14 -1.97 -8.88
C VAL A 41 -14.16 -2.55 -10.30
N SER A 42 -14.37 -1.70 -11.30
CA SER A 42 -14.31 -2.08 -12.72
C SER A 42 -12.85 -2.21 -13.20
N PRO A 43 -12.59 -2.83 -14.37
CA PRO A 43 -11.24 -2.85 -14.94
C PRO A 43 -10.66 -1.45 -15.21
N ALA A 44 -11.51 -0.46 -15.48
CA ALA A 44 -11.09 0.93 -15.62
C ALA A 44 -10.64 1.52 -14.28
N GLY A 45 -11.42 1.32 -13.20
CA GLY A 45 -11.05 1.81 -11.87
C GLY A 45 -9.79 1.14 -11.30
N GLN A 46 -9.50 -0.10 -11.72
CA GLN A 46 -8.23 -0.75 -11.36
C GLN A 46 -7.03 -0.05 -12.00
N ARG A 47 -7.14 0.34 -13.29
CA ARG A 47 -6.09 1.11 -13.98
C ARG A 47 -5.88 2.49 -13.36
N GLU A 48 -6.98 3.13 -12.95
CA GLU A 48 -6.93 4.42 -12.25
C GLU A 48 -6.28 4.33 -10.86
N SER A 49 -6.45 3.20 -10.16
CA SER A 49 -5.88 3.01 -8.82
C SER A 49 -4.36 2.82 -8.84
N ALA A 50 -3.81 2.32 -9.95
CA ALA A 50 -2.37 2.22 -10.14
C ALA A 50 -1.82 3.57 -10.59
N THR A 51 -0.53 3.81 -10.35
CA THR A 51 0.18 4.95 -10.96
C THR A 51 0.00 4.90 -12.48
N HIS A 52 -0.58 5.96 -13.06
CA HIS A 52 -0.86 6.06 -14.49
C HIS A 52 -0.58 7.48 -14.99
N ASP A 53 -0.33 7.59 -16.30
CA ASP A 53 -0.13 8.86 -17.03
C ASP A 53 0.97 9.78 -16.47
N ILE A 54 2.04 9.19 -15.93
CA ILE A 54 3.24 9.92 -15.51
C ILE A 54 4.51 9.33 -16.13
N VAL A 55 5.51 10.18 -16.33
CA VAL A 55 6.89 9.74 -16.57
C VAL A 55 7.56 9.59 -15.22
N GLU A 56 7.83 8.36 -14.80
CA GLU A 56 8.56 8.09 -13.55
C GLU A 56 10.03 8.52 -13.69
N LEU A 57 10.33 9.73 -13.24
CA LEU A 57 11.70 10.20 -13.09
C LEU A 57 12.25 9.66 -11.75
N LYS A 58 12.83 8.46 -11.77
CA LYS A 58 13.65 7.99 -10.66
C LYS A 58 14.89 8.88 -10.55
N THR A 59 14.83 9.90 -9.69
CA THR A 59 16.03 10.64 -9.27
C THR A 59 16.80 9.75 -8.30
N GLY A 60 17.63 8.88 -8.85
CA GLY A 60 18.64 8.17 -8.08
C GLY A 60 19.82 9.10 -7.82
N ALA A 61 19.89 9.65 -6.60
CA ALA A 61 21.19 9.80 -5.99
C ALA A 61 21.70 8.38 -5.67
N GLY A 62 22.83 8.00 -6.29
CA GLY A 62 23.58 6.78 -5.96
C GLY A 62 23.48 5.66 -7.00
N GLN A 63 24.40 5.67 -7.97
CA GLN A 63 25.24 4.48 -8.14
C GLN A 63 26.19 4.39 -6.96
#